data_AF-A0A2E3MVY9-F1
#
_entry.id   AF-A0A2E3MVY9-F1
#
_cell.length_a   1.000
_cell.length_b   1.000
_cell.length_c   1.000
_cell.angle_alpha   90.00
_cell.angle_beta   90.00
_cell.angle_gamma   90.00
#
_symmetry.space_group_name_H-M   'P 1'
#
loop_
_entity.id
_entity.type
_entity.pdbx_description
1 polymer ?
#
loop_
_entity_poly.entity_id
_entity_poly.type
_entity_poly.pdbx_seq_one_letter_code
_entity_poly.pdbx_strand_id
1 'polypeptide(L)'
;MNLHNTRLLVALVTFGITQPQQIVAEEKTEVWKLRNAAVVRQFNLTTRKRRIPETKVRLEQQPGQVYVSSDLPAISFAEGVTARLAWGKGALLEQIELAPNADYHDHNVLGEVITVVERGSVTFTGKDGVLTLHADEFIYLTAGMRRVLKAGPQGSTLLEIFSPVRRDHLALAGVTLASDADVSFPDQGVTDASVKPGVVHHLKRVQWTAITPPDRSKSWRRSSAHARLIWGRNMMLSFVRMDPLSAFPLHIHPEDQLMIALRGALVEGIMDLRYAMSGKRRDVVLQPGGMAHSAELSEYGADALDVFWPVRPDYLERAKAQSALYEQVIAPGTVPVKRAEGFTFAEGPTWLKGALYFSDMHFRDHRNGDWTGSPQKSRLIRMEPDGTWSVITRGMQTNGTIASPSGNLLVCDMFGHRVVEIDRMSGQVLRTILDRVAERPIDGPNDMVMDATGGIYVSDPQFTPEQEKSQPGTQVYYVAADGSAKVVIPAGEFAMPNGVEISPDGKTFYVNNTWRSPGENYIWAYDVGADGSLSNRRRFAMLHLTGDVLDAVEPSGRYDSRADGMAIDEDGRIYVCTLSGVQIFDRTGVYVGTIWCPQYPVSCTFFRSTLYIVGESSVWSIQTRVKGFRLPHGLN
;
A
#
# COMPACT_ATOMS: atom_id res chain seq x y z
N MET A 1 49.95 34.48 30.82
CA MET A 1 51.26 33.92 31.19
C MET A 1 51.48 32.64 30.38
N ASN A 2 52.49 32.69 29.51
CA ASN A 2 53.37 31.63 28.99
C ASN A 2 52.83 30.26 28.55
N LEU A 3 52.85 30.09 27.21
CA LEU A 3 53.71 29.18 26.43
C LEU A 3 54.08 27.82 27.05
N HIS A 4 53.82 26.72 26.32
CA HIS A 4 54.89 25.90 25.75
C HIS A 4 54.45 25.06 24.54
N ASN A 5 55.19 25.25 23.46
CA ASN A 5 55.28 24.41 22.26
C ASN A 5 55.88 23.05 22.62
N THR A 6 55.41 21.96 22.00
CA THR A 6 56.29 20.82 21.71
C THR A 6 55.92 20.23 20.34
N ARG A 7 56.82 20.43 19.38
CA ARG A 7 56.88 19.73 18.09
C ARG A 7 57.24 18.28 18.34
N LEU A 8 56.58 17.33 17.67
CA LEU A 8 57.09 15.96 17.54
C LEU A 8 57.31 15.62 16.06
N LEU A 9 58.52 15.12 15.79
CA LEU A 9 59.06 14.72 14.50
C LEU A 9 58.22 13.64 13.81
N VAL A 10 58.03 13.78 12.50
CA VAL A 10 57.64 12.70 11.59
C VAL A 10 58.90 11.90 11.25
N ALA A 11 58.97 10.66 11.70
CA ALA A 11 59.94 9.68 11.20
C ALA A 11 59.25 8.81 10.15
N LEU A 12 59.64 9.00 8.88
CA LEU A 12 59.32 8.06 7.79
C LEU A 12 60.12 6.78 8.02
N VAL A 13 59.43 5.68 8.28
CA VAL A 13 59.99 4.33 8.19
C VAL A 13 59.38 3.67 6.96
N THR A 14 60.17 3.60 5.88
CA THR A 14 59.90 2.80 4.69
C THR A 14 60.15 1.33 5.03
N PHE A 15 59.09 0.54 5.19
CA PHE A 15 59.19 -0.92 5.15
C PHE A 15 58.77 -1.44 3.78
N GLY A 16 59.64 -2.29 3.23
CA GLY A 16 59.60 -2.80 1.87
C GLY A 16 58.39 -3.68 1.57
N ILE A 17 57.94 -3.55 0.33
CA ILE A 17 56.90 -4.36 -0.31
C ILE A 17 57.36 -5.82 -0.34
N THR A 18 56.64 -6.68 0.38
CA THR A 18 56.64 -8.13 0.16
C THR A 18 55.18 -8.60 0.07
N GLN A 19 54.85 -9.09 -1.13
CA GLN A 19 53.68 -9.86 -1.60
C GLN A 19 52.35 -9.85 -0.79
N PRO A 20 51.21 -9.50 -1.41
CA PRO A 20 49.89 -9.79 -0.85
C PRO A 20 49.47 -11.22 -1.25
N GLN A 21 49.84 -12.22 -0.45
CA GLN A 21 49.22 -13.55 -0.50
C GLN A 21 48.73 -13.91 0.91
N GLN A 22 47.44 -14.25 1.02
CA GLN A 22 46.79 -14.88 2.19
C GLN A 22 46.61 -14.05 3.48
N ILE A 23 46.16 -12.80 3.39
CA ILE A 23 45.34 -12.19 4.47
C ILE A 23 43.90 -12.10 3.93
N VAL A 24 43.20 -13.25 3.91
CA VAL A 24 41.98 -13.43 3.11
C VAL A 24 40.81 -13.84 4.02
N ALA A 25 39.78 -12.99 4.07
CA ALA A 25 38.41 -13.20 4.57
C ALA A 25 38.16 -13.57 6.05
N GLU A 26 38.98 -14.41 6.70
CA GLU A 26 38.68 -14.91 8.06
C GLU A 26 38.83 -13.83 9.15
N GLU A 27 39.89 -13.00 9.11
CA GLU A 27 40.09 -11.92 10.11
C GLU A 27 38.97 -10.86 10.10
N LYS A 28 38.42 -10.52 8.92
CA LYS A 28 37.32 -9.53 8.82
C LYS A 28 36.01 -10.04 9.42
N THR A 29 35.80 -11.36 9.40
CA THR A 29 34.58 -12.00 9.93
C THR A 29 34.51 -11.94 11.46
N GLU A 30 35.65 -11.83 12.14
CA GLU A 30 35.70 -11.72 13.61
C GLU A 30 35.58 -10.27 14.11
N VAL A 31 36.07 -9.28 13.35
CA VAL A 31 36.05 -7.87 13.78
C VAL A 31 34.63 -7.34 13.94
N TRP A 32 33.74 -7.60 12.98
CA TRP A 32 32.36 -7.11 13.10
C TRP A 32 31.60 -7.80 14.24
N LYS A 33 31.85 -9.09 14.51
CA LYS A 33 31.22 -9.81 15.62
C LYS A 33 31.57 -9.19 16.97
N LEU A 34 32.81 -8.77 17.16
CA LEU A 34 33.25 -8.09 18.38
C LEU A 34 32.55 -6.74 18.57
N ARG A 35 32.47 -5.93 17.50
CA ARG A 35 31.72 -4.66 17.51
C ARG A 35 30.25 -4.88 17.81
N ASN A 36 29.64 -5.86 17.14
CA ASN A 36 28.26 -6.24 17.35
C ASN A 36 27.99 -6.67 18.79
N ALA A 37 28.87 -7.48 19.40
CA ALA A 37 28.74 -7.89 20.79
C ALA A 37 28.77 -6.71 21.76
N ALA A 38 29.54 -5.65 21.46
CA ALA A 38 29.52 -4.41 22.25
C ALA A 38 28.17 -3.69 22.13
N VAL A 39 27.64 -3.52 20.92
CA VAL A 39 26.32 -2.90 20.67
C VAL A 39 25.19 -3.70 21.32
N VAL A 40 25.19 -5.03 21.17
CA VAL A 40 24.20 -5.92 21.78
C VAL A 40 24.19 -5.76 23.31
N ARG A 41 25.37 -5.71 23.95
CA ARG A 41 25.47 -5.46 25.40
C ARG A 41 25.02 -4.05 25.78
N GLN A 42 25.45 -3.03 25.03
CA GLN A 42 25.14 -1.64 25.31
C GLN A 42 23.63 -1.36 25.28
N PHE A 43 22.92 -1.90 24.29
CA PHE A 43 21.49 -1.69 24.09
C PHE A 43 20.62 -2.83 24.65
N ASN A 44 21.23 -3.79 25.35
CA ASN A 44 20.55 -4.96 25.92
C ASN A 44 19.64 -5.68 24.89
N LEU A 45 20.15 -5.89 23.68
CA LEU A 45 19.38 -6.48 22.59
C LEU A 45 19.16 -7.97 22.85
N THR A 46 17.96 -8.45 22.58
CA THR A 46 17.60 -9.86 22.69
C THR A 46 17.37 -10.44 21.30
N THR A 47 17.86 -11.66 21.07
CA THR A 47 17.68 -12.38 19.81
C THR A 47 16.97 -13.71 20.04
N ARG A 48 16.23 -14.18 19.05
CA ARG A 48 15.64 -15.51 19.06
C ARG A 48 16.74 -16.56 18.98
N LYS A 49 16.58 -17.68 19.69
CA LYS A 49 17.44 -18.85 19.50
C LYS A 49 16.94 -19.65 18.31
N ARG A 50 17.75 -19.74 17.26
CA ARG A 50 17.50 -20.56 16.08
C ARG A 50 18.81 -21.14 15.58
N ARG A 51 18.79 -22.41 15.15
CA ARG A 51 19.90 -22.99 14.40
C ARG A 51 19.74 -22.61 12.93
N ILE A 52 20.70 -21.87 12.40
CA ILE A 52 20.79 -21.55 10.98
C ILE A 52 21.66 -22.61 10.30
N PRO A 53 21.28 -23.11 9.11
CA PRO A 53 22.12 -24.03 8.36
C PRO A 53 23.47 -23.39 8.00
N GLU A 54 24.51 -24.21 7.97
CA GLU A 54 25.77 -23.80 7.35
C GLU A 54 25.74 -24.18 5.87
N THR A 55 26.33 -23.32 5.04
CA THR A 55 26.51 -23.57 3.60
C THR A 55 27.97 -23.33 3.24
N LYS A 56 28.45 -23.94 2.14
CA LYS A 56 29.81 -23.68 1.62
C LYS A 56 29.85 -22.49 0.64
N VAL A 57 28.89 -21.57 0.73
CA VAL A 57 28.81 -20.40 -0.14
C VAL A 57 29.84 -19.37 0.30
N ARG A 58 30.74 -19.00 -0.62
CA ARG A 58 31.69 -17.91 -0.41
C ARG A 58 30.98 -16.56 -0.57
N LEU A 59 31.08 -15.71 0.45
CA LEU A 59 30.58 -14.33 0.42
C LEU A 59 31.67 -13.40 -0.11
N GLU A 60 31.36 -12.59 -1.12
CA GLU A 60 32.25 -11.52 -1.59
C GLU A 60 31.87 -10.16 -0.96
N GLN A 61 30.58 -9.95 -0.66
CA GLN A 61 30.10 -8.77 0.04
C GLN A 61 30.60 -8.78 1.48
N GLN A 62 31.19 -7.67 1.92
CA GLN A 62 31.57 -7.50 3.32
C GLN A 62 30.30 -7.36 4.18
N PRO A 63 30.18 -8.14 5.27
CA PRO A 63 29.08 -8.00 6.22
C PRO A 63 28.85 -6.55 6.66
N GLY A 64 27.63 -6.06 6.52
CA GLY A 64 27.20 -4.74 6.98
C GLY A 64 27.68 -3.56 6.10
N GLN A 65 28.42 -3.82 5.02
CA GLN A 65 28.80 -2.78 4.06
C GLN A 65 27.65 -2.49 3.09
N VAL A 66 27.38 -1.21 2.86
CA VAL A 66 26.45 -0.76 1.80
C VAL A 66 27.17 -0.67 0.47
N TYR A 67 26.53 -1.20 -0.57
CA TYR A 67 26.97 -1.18 -1.96
C TYR A 67 25.94 -0.44 -2.82
N VAL A 68 26.40 0.43 -3.71
CA VAL A 68 25.55 0.97 -4.77
C VAL A 68 25.34 -0.14 -5.81
N SER A 69 24.15 -0.26 -6.40
CA SER A 69 23.85 -1.34 -7.36
C SER A 69 24.82 -1.40 -8.55
N SER A 70 25.33 -0.25 -9.00
CA SER A 70 26.34 -0.14 -10.06
C SER A 70 27.67 -0.81 -9.73
N ASP A 71 27.96 -1.02 -8.45
CA ASP A 71 29.22 -1.56 -7.95
C ASP A 71 29.12 -3.07 -7.67
N LEU A 72 27.90 -3.61 -7.72
CA LEU A 72 27.66 -5.04 -7.58
C LEU A 72 28.18 -5.81 -8.80
N PRO A 73 28.61 -7.07 -8.63
CA PRO A 73 28.99 -7.94 -9.72
C PRO A 73 27.91 -7.99 -10.80
N ALA A 74 28.32 -7.77 -12.05
CA ALA A 74 27.45 -7.79 -13.22
C ALA A 74 27.72 -9.04 -14.04
N ILE A 75 26.66 -9.70 -14.50
CA ILE A 75 26.75 -10.84 -15.40
C ILE A 75 25.85 -10.64 -16.61
N SER A 76 26.17 -11.34 -17.69
CA SER A 76 25.28 -11.56 -18.83
C SER A 76 25.25 -13.06 -19.11
N PHE A 77 24.05 -13.60 -19.25
CA PHE A 77 23.82 -15.04 -19.50
C PHE A 77 22.94 -15.29 -20.73
N ALA A 78 22.47 -14.23 -21.40
CA ALA A 78 21.81 -14.26 -22.70
C ALA A 78 21.97 -12.91 -23.39
N GLU A 79 21.81 -12.88 -24.72
CA GLU A 79 21.82 -11.63 -25.48
C GLU A 79 20.71 -10.69 -24.99
N GLY A 80 21.08 -9.44 -24.67
CA GLY A 80 20.12 -8.45 -24.17
C GLY A 80 19.61 -8.71 -22.74
N VAL A 81 20.21 -9.65 -22.00
CA VAL A 81 19.88 -9.93 -20.60
C VAL A 81 21.11 -9.76 -19.71
N THR A 82 21.01 -8.86 -18.74
CA THR A 82 22.06 -8.57 -17.76
C THR A 82 21.49 -8.64 -16.35
N ALA A 83 22.34 -8.96 -15.38
CA ALA A 83 21.94 -8.96 -13.97
C ALA A 83 23.04 -8.40 -13.06
N ARG A 84 22.63 -7.71 -11.98
CA ARG A 84 23.48 -7.30 -10.85
C ARG A 84 23.17 -8.16 -9.63
N LEU A 85 24.21 -8.70 -9.00
CA LEU A 85 24.07 -9.78 -8.02
C LEU A 85 24.46 -9.34 -6.61
N ALA A 86 23.65 -9.73 -5.63
CA ALA A 86 24.00 -9.72 -4.22
C ALA A 86 23.55 -11.03 -3.55
N TRP A 87 24.36 -11.64 -2.69
CA TRP A 87 24.01 -12.92 -2.07
C TRP A 87 24.46 -13.03 -0.63
N GLY A 88 23.71 -13.83 0.12
CA GLY A 88 24.03 -14.31 1.46
C GLY A 88 24.34 -15.80 1.41
N LYS A 89 24.31 -16.46 2.57
CA LYS A 89 24.65 -17.88 2.65
C LYS A 89 23.67 -18.80 1.92
N GLY A 90 22.41 -18.43 1.81
CA GLY A 90 21.39 -19.30 1.21
C GLY A 90 20.37 -18.61 0.30
N ALA A 91 20.52 -17.32 0.03
CA ALA A 91 19.71 -16.60 -0.95
C ALA A 91 20.57 -15.72 -1.85
N LEU A 92 20.19 -15.65 -3.13
CA LEU A 92 20.80 -14.80 -4.15
C LEU A 92 19.73 -13.85 -4.67
N LEU A 93 20.00 -12.56 -4.60
CA LEU A 93 19.20 -11.47 -5.18
C LEU A 93 19.83 -11.03 -6.51
N GLU A 94 19.01 -11.01 -7.56
CA GLU A 94 19.38 -10.52 -8.88
C GLU A 94 18.48 -9.36 -9.30
N GLN A 95 19.09 -8.25 -9.67
CA GLN A 95 18.42 -7.15 -10.38
C GLN A 95 18.64 -7.36 -11.87
N ILE A 96 17.62 -7.80 -12.60
CA ILE A 96 17.71 -8.19 -14.00
C ILE A 96 17.16 -7.08 -14.90
N GLU A 97 17.89 -6.78 -15.97
CA GLU A 97 17.43 -5.95 -17.07
C GLU A 97 17.32 -6.79 -18.35
N LEU A 98 16.15 -6.73 -19.00
CA LEU A 98 15.89 -7.38 -20.28
C LEU A 98 15.60 -6.30 -21.34
N ALA A 99 16.39 -6.32 -22.41
CA ALA A 99 16.13 -5.52 -23.59
C ALA A 99 14.78 -5.89 -24.24
N PRO A 100 14.18 -5.01 -25.06
CA PRO A 100 12.98 -5.31 -25.82
C PRO A 100 13.03 -6.67 -26.53
N ASN A 101 12.04 -7.52 -26.27
CA ASN A 101 11.91 -8.86 -26.85
C ASN A 101 13.06 -9.84 -26.54
N ALA A 102 13.96 -9.52 -25.61
CA ALA A 102 15.06 -10.40 -25.23
C ALA A 102 14.55 -11.74 -24.67
N ASP A 103 15.21 -12.82 -25.06
CA ASP A 103 14.93 -14.17 -24.61
C ASP A 103 15.90 -14.54 -23.49
N TYR A 104 15.37 -14.76 -22.29
CA TYR A 104 16.09 -15.42 -21.22
C TYR A 104 15.86 -16.93 -21.34
N HIS A 105 16.93 -17.59 -21.80
CA HIS A 105 16.97 -19.01 -22.15
C HIS A 105 16.42 -19.95 -21.07
N ASP A 106 15.89 -21.06 -21.58
CA ASP A 106 15.29 -22.16 -20.84
C ASP A 106 16.22 -22.73 -19.77
N HIS A 107 15.70 -22.90 -18.55
CA HIS A 107 16.33 -23.74 -17.55
C HIS A 107 15.33 -24.37 -16.59
N ASN A 108 15.78 -25.46 -15.97
CA ASN A 108 15.08 -26.09 -14.87
C ASN A 108 15.42 -25.37 -13.57
N VAL A 109 14.38 -25.01 -12.81
CA VAL A 109 14.55 -24.49 -11.45
C VAL A 109 15.12 -25.60 -10.57
N LEU A 110 16.28 -25.34 -9.95
CA LEU A 110 16.97 -26.34 -9.11
C LEU A 110 16.51 -26.31 -7.63
N GLY A 111 15.99 -25.18 -7.18
CA GLY A 111 15.53 -24.96 -5.81
C GLY A 111 14.23 -24.16 -5.83
N GLU A 112 14.26 -22.96 -5.29
CA GLU A 112 13.13 -22.04 -5.31
C GLU A 112 13.54 -20.72 -5.96
N VAL A 113 12.64 -20.12 -6.73
CA VAL A 113 12.80 -18.76 -7.24
C VAL A 113 11.49 -17.98 -7.10
N ILE A 114 11.61 -16.74 -6.67
CA ILE A 114 10.53 -15.75 -6.78
C ILE A 114 10.99 -14.69 -7.76
N THR A 115 10.24 -14.52 -8.85
CA THR A 115 10.48 -13.49 -9.87
C THR A 115 9.40 -12.43 -9.73
N VAL A 116 9.81 -11.18 -9.52
CA VAL A 116 8.94 -10.01 -9.42
C VAL A 116 9.21 -9.07 -10.59
N VAL A 117 8.18 -8.68 -11.31
CA VAL A 117 8.28 -7.71 -12.41
C VAL A 117 8.16 -6.31 -11.84
N GLU A 118 9.20 -5.49 -12.02
CA GLU A 118 9.18 -4.09 -11.59
C GLU A 118 8.69 -3.14 -12.69
N ARG A 119 9.08 -3.40 -13.94
CA ARG A 119 8.66 -2.61 -15.11
C ARG A 119 8.50 -3.49 -16.35
N GLY A 120 7.65 -3.03 -17.26
CA GLY A 120 7.40 -3.71 -18.53
C GLY A 120 6.57 -4.97 -18.33
N SER A 121 6.88 -6.00 -19.12
CA SER A 121 6.22 -7.31 -19.03
C SER A 121 7.17 -8.42 -19.46
N VAL A 122 6.93 -9.61 -18.95
CA VAL A 122 7.60 -10.84 -19.40
C VAL A 122 6.57 -11.93 -19.63
N THR A 123 6.80 -12.77 -20.63
CA THR A 123 6.09 -14.03 -20.77
C THR A 123 6.91 -15.14 -20.13
N PHE A 124 6.22 -15.97 -19.36
CA PHE A 124 6.75 -17.17 -18.75
C PHE A 124 6.13 -18.38 -19.46
N THR A 125 6.95 -19.23 -20.05
CA THR A 125 6.47 -20.51 -20.62
C THR A 125 6.79 -21.64 -19.66
N GLY A 126 5.75 -22.17 -19.02
CA GLY A 126 5.80 -23.33 -18.14
C GLY A 126 5.22 -24.58 -18.80
N LYS A 127 5.07 -25.66 -18.03
CA LYS A 127 4.46 -26.91 -18.52
C LYS A 127 3.01 -26.72 -18.99
N ASP A 128 2.27 -25.86 -18.30
CA ASP A 128 0.82 -25.69 -18.49
C ASP A 128 0.47 -24.56 -19.47
N GLY A 129 1.47 -23.96 -20.13
CA GLY A 129 1.29 -22.92 -21.15
C GLY A 129 2.12 -21.67 -20.91
N VAL A 130 1.71 -20.59 -21.59
CA VAL A 130 2.34 -19.27 -21.51
C VAL A 130 1.55 -18.39 -20.56
N LEU A 131 2.21 -17.84 -19.56
CA LEU A 131 1.69 -16.83 -18.64
C LEU A 131 2.34 -15.49 -18.96
N THR A 132 1.60 -14.40 -18.85
CA THR A 132 2.17 -13.04 -18.97
C THR A 132 2.17 -12.40 -17.59
N LEU A 133 3.30 -11.81 -17.21
CA LEU A 133 3.45 -11.03 -16.00
C LEU A 133 3.70 -9.56 -16.36
N HIS A 134 3.06 -8.67 -15.64
CA HIS A 134 3.19 -7.21 -15.72
C HIS A 134 3.80 -6.66 -14.44
N ALA A 135 4.15 -5.37 -14.44
CA ALA A 135 4.63 -4.68 -13.25
C ALA A 135 3.71 -4.91 -12.02
N ASP A 136 4.31 -5.03 -10.83
CA ASP A 136 3.67 -5.43 -9.57
C ASP A 136 3.22 -6.91 -9.50
N GLU A 137 3.40 -7.69 -10.56
CA GLU A 137 3.11 -9.13 -10.55
C GLU A 137 4.36 -9.96 -10.28
N PHE A 138 4.15 -11.14 -9.70
CA PHE A 138 5.20 -12.06 -9.37
C PHE A 138 4.76 -13.52 -9.55
N ILE A 139 5.75 -14.39 -9.69
CA ILE A 139 5.56 -15.84 -9.73
C ILE A 139 6.56 -16.51 -8.81
N TYR A 140 6.11 -17.55 -8.12
CA TYR A 140 6.95 -18.43 -7.31
C TYR A 140 7.07 -19.77 -8.02
N LEU A 141 8.30 -20.28 -8.15
CA LEU A 141 8.59 -21.56 -8.78
C LEU A 141 9.45 -22.43 -7.86
N THR A 142 9.24 -23.73 -7.95
CA THR A 142 9.90 -24.75 -7.13
C THR A 142 10.74 -25.69 -8.00
N ALA A 143 11.54 -26.54 -7.35
CA ALA A 143 12.48 -27.43 -8.00
C ALA A 143 11.77 -28.34 -9.03
N GLY A 144 12.40 -28.52 -10.19
CA GLY A 144 11.88 -29.31 -11.31
C GLY A 144 10.91 -28.56 -12.23
N MET A 145 10.48 -27.34 -11.89
CA MET A 145 9.71 -26.51 -12.81
C MET A 145 10.61 -25.98 -13.94
N ARG A 146 10.13 -26.09 -15.18
CA ARG A 146 10.78 -25.52 -16.36
C ARG A 146 10.34 -24.07 -16.56
N ARG A 147 11.27 -23.24 -17.04
CA ARG A 147 11.12 -21.79 -17.10
C ARG A 147 11.79 -21.23 -18.35
N VAL A 148 11.01 -20.58 -19.20
CA VAL A 148 11.50 -19.73 -20.30
C VAL A 148 10.91 -18.34 -20.12
N LEU A 149 11.75 -17.30 -20.10
CA LEU A 149 11.32 -15.92 -19.94
C LEU A 149 11.59 -15.14 -21.22
N LYS A 150 10.62 -14.36 -21.69
CA LYS A 150 10.80 -13.45 -22.81
C LYS A 150 10.22 -12.08 -22.48
N ALA A 151 11.02 -11.04 -22.64
CA ALA A 151 10.58 -9.68 -22.41
C ALA A 151 9.56 -9.22 -23.45
N GLY A 152 8.64 -8.35 -23.03
CA GLY A 152 7.73 -7.67 -23.94
C GLY A 152 8.45 -6.65 -24.84
N PRO A 153 7.69 -5.97 -25.72
CA PRO A 153 8.24 -5.05 -26.73
C PRO A 153 8.87 -3.78 -26.13
N GLN A 154 8.65 -3.49 -24.85
CA GLN A 154 9.25 -2.35 -24.15
C GLN A 154 10.43 -2.77 -23.26
N GLY A 155 10.84 -4.04 -23.29
CA GLY A 155 11.79 -4.60 -22.34
C GLY A 155 11.13 -4.83 -20.97
N SER A 156 11.94 -5.21 -19.98
CA SER A 156 11.50 -5.41 -18.60
C SER A 156 12.65 -5.29 -17.60
N THR A 157 12.31 -4.95 -16.35
CA THR A 157 13.23 -5.09 -15.21
C THR A 157 12.60 -5.97 -14.15
N LEU A 158 13.39 -6.88 -13.59
CA LEU A 158 12.94 -7.90 -12.64
C LEU A 158 13.80 -7.90 -11.38
N LEU A 159 13.19 -8.32 -10.27
CA LEU A 159 13.92 -8.86 -9.13
C LEU A 159 13.73 -10.38 -9.12
N GLU A 160 14.83 -11.12 -9.17
CA GLU A 160 14.81 -12.58 -8.97
C GLU A 160 15.55 -12.95 -7.71
N ILE A 161 14.90 -13.74 -6.88
CA ILE A 161 15.49 -14.22 -5.64
C ILE A 161 15.51 -15.73 -5.70
N PHE A 162 16.69 -16.32 -5.65
CA PHE A 162 16.91 -17.77 -5.65
C PHE A 162 17.28 -18.27 -4.26
N SER A 163 16.75 -19.44 -3.89
CA SER A 163 17.20 -20.18 -2.72
C SER A 163 17.10 -21.70 -2.99
N PRO A 164 18.22 -22.45 -3.00
CA PRO A 164 19.60 -22.00 -2.77
C PRO A 164 20.16 -21.04 -3.84
N VAL A 165 21.34 -20.48 -3.58
CA VAL A 165 22.05 -19.60 -4.53
C VAL A 165 22.38 -20.31 -5.86
N ARG A 166 22.36 -19.60 -6.98
CA ARG A 166 22.69 -20.12 -8.32
C ARG A 166 24.20 -20.21 -8.55
N ARG A 167 24.75 -21.43 -8.49
CA ARG A 167 26.20 -21.68 -8.68
C ARG A 167 26.73 -21.20 -10.03
N ASP A 168 25.97 -21.44 -11.08
CA ASP A 168 26.30 -21.04 -12.45
C ASP A 168 26.32 -19.53 -12.62
N HIS A 169 25.39 -18.81 -11.98
CA HIS A 169 25.39 -17.34 -11.99
C HIS A 169 26.52 -16.76 -11.13
N LEU A 170 26.81 -17.36 -9.97
CA LEU A 170 27.98 -16.98 -9.17
C LEU A 170 29.30 -17.19 -9.93
N ALA A 171 29.41 -18.28 -10.72
CA ALA A 171 30.57 -18.52 -11.56
C ALA A 171 30.73 -17.45 -12.66
N LEU A 172 29.64 -17.02 -13.29
CA LEU A 172 29.65 -15.89 -14.24
C LEU A 172 30.08 -14.57 -13.57
N ALA A 173 29.79 -14.40 -12.29
CA ALA A 173 30.25 -13.27 -11.48
C ALA A 173 31.72 -13.39 -11.02
N GLY A 174 32.44 -14.42 -11.47
CA GLY A 174 33.84 -14.66 -11.09
C GLY A 174 34.04 -15.35 -9.74
N VAL A 175 32.98 -15.88 -9.13
CA VAL A 175 33.05 -16.60 -7.86
C VAL A 175 33.28 -18.08 -8.10
N THR A 176 34.50 -18.54 -7.85
CA THR A 176 34.84 -19.97 -7.94
C THR A 176 34.48 -20.68 -6.63
N LEU A 177 33.37 -21.41 -6.63
CA LEU A 177 33.07 -22.41 -5.60
C LEU A 177 33.79 -23.72 -5.94
N ALA A 178 34.22 -24.47 -4.91
CA ALA A 178 34.74 -25.83 -5.13
C ALA A 178 33.71 -26.68 -5.88
N SER A 179 34.15 -27.63 -6.70
CA SER A 179 33.24 -28.47 -7.50
C SER A 179 32.27 -29.27 -6.61
N ASP A 180 32.71 -29.64 -5.40
CA ASP A 180 31.97 -30.31 -4.33
C ASP A 180 31.36 -29.36 -3.29
N ALA A 181 31.41 -28.03 -3.52
CA ALA A 181 30.80 -27.06 -2.62
C ALA A 181 29.28 -27.24 -2.62
N ASP A 182 28.78 -27.84 -1.54
CA ASP A 182 27.35 -27.97 -1.29
C ASP A 182 26.76 -26.61 -0.91
N VAL A 183 25.90 -26.10 -1.81
CA VAL A 183 25.10 -24.90 -1.60
C VAL A 183 23.70 -25.24 -1.09
N SER A 184 23.35 -26.51 -1.02
CA SER A 184 22.10 -26.97 -0.43
C SER A 184 22.17 -26.88 1.09
N PHE A 185 21.00 -27.01 1.71
CA PHE A 185 20.84 -26.99 3.16
C PHE A 185 19.65 -27.88 3.53
N PRO A 186 19.62 -28.42 4.76
CA PRO A 186 18.51 -29.24 5.22
C PRO A 186 17.19 -28.47 5.17
N ASP A 187 16.08 -29.21 5.08
CA ASP A 187 14.73 -28.63 5.21
C ASP A 187 14.61 -27.82 6.51
N GLN A 188 14.08 -26.61 6.40
CA GLN A 188 13.92 -25.66 7.49
C GLN A 188 12.57 -25.77 8.21
N GLY A 189 11.74 -26.73 7.81
CA GLY A 189 10.46 -27.05 8.46
C GLY A 189 9.31 -26.13 8.04
N VAL A 190 9.47 -25.37 6.95
CA VAL A 190 8.40 -24.54 6.39
C VAL A 190 7.62 -25.41 5.39
N THR A 191 6.40 -25.78 5.77
CA THR A 191 5.56 -26.69 4.98
C THR A 191 4.75 -25.99 3.90
N ASP A 192 4.27 -24.78 4.18
CA ASP A 192 3.36 -24.05 3.32
C ASP A 192 3.99 -22.74 2.83
N ALA A 193 4.08 -22.58 1.51
CA ALA A 193 4.42 -21.31 0.89
C ALA A 193 3.25 -20.32 1.00
N SER A 194 3.54 -19.02 0.95
CA SER A 194 2.51 -17.97 1.00
C SER A 194 1.61 -17.94 -0.22
N VAL A 195 2.08 -18.50 -1.33
CA VAL A 195 1.42 -18.47 -2.63
C VAL A 195 1.58 -19.79 -3.38
N LYS A 196 0.67 -20.06 -4.31
CA LYS A 196 0.73 -21.27 -5.15
C LYS A 196 1.87 -21.17 -6.17
N PRO A 197 2.74 -22.19 -6.26
CA PRO A 197 3.76 -22.27 -7.31
C PRO A 197 3.16 -22.26 -8.72
N GLY A 198 3.86 -21.65 -9.68
CA GLY A 198 3.47 -21.66 -11.09
C GLY A 198 2.25 -20.79 -11.45
N VAL A 199 1.75 -19.99 -10.52
CA VAL A 199 0.60 -19.08 -10.72
C VAL A 199 1.09 -17.63 -10.63
N VAL A 200 0.54 -16.75 -11.47
CA VAL A 200 0.80 -15.30 -11.39
C VAL A 200 0.02 -14.70 -10.23
N HIS A 201 0.72 -13.95 -9.38
CA HIS A 201 0.16 -13.25 -8.24
C HIS A 201 0.43 -11.75 -8.38
N HIS A 202 -0.45 -10.92 -7.81
CA HIS A 202 -0.28 -9.47 -7.80
C HIS A 202 0.15 -9.01 -6.41
N LEU A 203 1.26 -8.27 -6.29
CA LEU A 203 1.83 -7.81 -5.02
C LEU A 203 0.81 -7.04 -4.18
N LYS A 204 0.03 -6.17 -4.82
CA LYS A 204 -1.06 -5.41 -4.15
C LYS A 204 -2.18 -6.25 -3.53
N ARG A 205 -2.27 -7.56 -3.81
CA ARG A 205 -3.22 -8.47 -3.15
C ARG A 205 -2.65 -9.08 -1.86
N VAL A 206 -1.34 -8.99 -1.66
CA VAL A 206 -0.69 -9.35 -0.39
C VAL A 206 -0.95 -8.22 0.61
N GLN A 207 -1.49 -8.60 1.77
CA GLN A 207 -1.93 -7.64 2.78
C GLN A 207 -0.74 -6.98 3.49
N TRP A 208 -0.90 -5.70 3.86
CA TRP A 208 0.08 -5.00 4.69
C TRP A 208 0.10 -5.60 6.09
N THR A 209 1.27 -6.10 6.50
CA THR A 209 1.49 -6.67 7.83
C THR A 209 2.34 -5.71 8.65
N ALA A 210 1.88 -5.32 9.84
CA ALA A 210 2.67 -4.51 10.77
C ALA A 210 3.89 -5.29 11.29
N ILE A 211 5.09 -4.76 11.05
CA ILE A 211 6.36 -5.41 11.43
C ILE A 211 7.15 -4.66 12.50
N THR A 212 6.71 -3.46 12.89
CA THR A 212 7.17 -2.79 14.12
C THR A 212 6.04 -2.67 15.14
N PRO A 213 6.36 -2.52 16.43
CA PRO A 213 5.38 -2.12 17.43
C PRO A 213 4.78 -0.74 17.07
N PRO A 214 3.55 -0.44 17.49
CA PRO A 214 2.98 0.89 17.34
C PRO A 214 3.86 1.96 17.97
N ASP A 215 4.00 3.10 17.27
CA ASP A 215 4.72 4.26 17.80
C ASP A 215 3.91 4.88 18.95
N ARG A 216 4.37 4.67 20.19
CA ARG A 216 3.68 5.16 21.39
C ARG A 216 3.76 6.67 21.57
N SER A 217 4.62 7.37 20.84
CA SER A 217 4.72 8.83 20.88
C SER A 217 3.62 9.51 20.05
N LYS A 218 2.99 8.76 19.14
CA LYS A 218 1.95 9.27 18.24
C LYS A 218 0.57 8.96 18.82
N SER A 219 -0.38 9.88 18.66
CA SER A 219 -1.75 9.71 19.17
C SER A 219 -2.53 8.61 18.43
N TRP A 220 -2.09 8.25 17.22
CA TRP A 220 -2.61 7.15 16.43
C TRP A 220 -1.72 5.92 16.61
N ARG A 221 -2.25 4.86 17.24
CA ARG A 221 -1.48 3.68 17.67
C ARG A 221 -1.25 2.67 16.53
N ARG A 222 -0.57 3.07 15.45
CA ARG A 222 -0.16 2.14 14.37
C ARG A 222 1.36 1.97 14.26
N SER A 223 1.77 0.88 13.64
CA SER A 223 3.16 0.61 13.23
C SER A 223 3.63 1.66 12.22
N SER A 224 4.90 2.06 12.26
CA SER A 224 5.51 2.93 11.24
C SER A 224 6.05 2.15 10.04
N ALA A 225 6.18 0.83 10.16
CA ALA A 225 6.68 -0.05 9.11
C ALA A 225 5.71 -1.20 8.86
N HIS A 226 5.36 -1.41 7.59
CA HIS A 226 4.48 -2.48 7.16
C HIS A 226 5.10 -3.21 5.99
N ALA A 227 4.93 -4.52 5.94
CA ALA A 227 5.47 -5.33 4.85
C ALA A 227 4.40 -6.16 4.16
N ARG A 228 4.58 -6.34 2.85
CA ARG A 228 3.98 -7.44 2.11
C ARG A 228 4.94 -8.61 2.15
N LEU A 229 4.54 -9.65 2.86
CA LEU A 229 5.37 -10.81 3.15
C LEU A 229 5.03 -11.94 2.18
N ILE A 230 6.03 -12.42 1.46
CA ILE A 230 5.94 -13.54 0.52
C ILE A 230 7.00 -14.54 0.94
N TRP A 231 6.69 -15.84 1.01
CA TRP A 231 7.67 -16.85 1.36
C TRP A 231 7.48 -18.15 0.57
N GLY A 232 8.60 -18.75 0.19
CA GLY A 232 8.68 -20.15 -0.21
C GLY A 232 8.99 -21.03 1.00
N ARG A 233 9.63 -22.18 0.78
CA ARG A 233 10.08 -23.05 1.88
C ARG A 233 11.40 -22.58 2.50
N ASN A 234 12.25 -21.93 1.71
CA ASN A 234 13.62 -21.63 2.12
C ASN A 234 13.83 -20.15 2.47
N MET A 235 13.17 -19.24 1.75
CA MET A 235 13.37 -17.79 1.86
C MET A 235 12.06 -17.02 2.02
N MET A 236 12.15 -15.85 2.64
CA MET A 236 11.07 -14.89 2.75
C MET A 236 11.49 -13.56 2.13
N LEU A 237 10.61 -12.97 1.34
CA LEU A 237 10.69 -11.61 0.82
C LEU A 237 9.75 -10.72 1.63
N SER A 238 10.28 -9.62 2.14
CA SER A 238 9.54 -8.59 2.85
C SER A 238 9.66 -7.29 2.08
N PHE A 239 8.63 -6.97 1.31
CA PHE A 239 8.48 -5.67 0.67
C PHE A 239 7.98 -4.67 1.72
N VAL A 240 8.92 -4.05 2.42
CA VAL A 240 8.65 -3.12 3.51
C VAL A 240 8.41 -1.71 2.98
N ARG A 241 7.38 -1.05 3.52
CA ARG A 241 7.15 0.38 3.44
C ARG A 241 7.30 0.98 4.84
N MET A 242 8.17 1.96 4.95
CA MET A 242 8.43 2.71 6.17
C MET A 242 7.96 4.15 6.01
N ASP A 243 7.15 4.60 6.95
CA ASP A 243 6.51 5.90 6.93
C ASP A 243 7.55 7.04 6.93
N PRO A 244 7.23 8.21 6.32
CA PRO A 244 8.03 9.42 6.44
C PRO A 244 8.39 9.79 7.88
N LEU A 245 9.61 10.29 8.08
CA LEU A 245 10.11 10.79 9.37
C LEU A 245 9.90 9.79 10.52
N SER A 246 10.04 8.51 10.23
CA SER A 246 9.94 7.43 11.20
C SER A 246 11.29 6.75 11.38
N ALA A 247 11.33 5.74 12.26
CA ALA A 247 12.48 4.88 12.43
C ALA A 247 12.03 3.42 12.53
N PHE A 248 12.91 2.52 12.07
CA PHE A 248 12.88 1.12 12.42
C PHE A 248 13.85 0.91 13.60
N PRO A 249 13.35 0.53 14.80
CA PRO A 249 14.18 0.43 15.99
C PRO A 249 15.37 -0.50 15.82
N LEU A 250 16.46 -0.21 16.55
CA LEU A 250 17.61 -1.11 16.65
C LEU A 250 17.17 -2.48 17.15
N HIS A 251 17.46 -3.50 16.37
CA HIS A 251 17.07 -4.86 16.64
C HIS A 251 18.11 -5.86 16.10
N ILE A 252 17.90 -7.13 16.41
CA ILE A 252 18.77 -8.24 16.05
C ILE A 252 17.90 -9.48 15.82
N HIS A 253 18.25 -10.28 14.82
CA HIS A 253 17.59 -11.55 14.54
C HIS A 253 18.62 -12.55 13.96
N PRO A 254 18.38 -13.87 14.07
CA PRO A 254 19.37 -14.88 13.67
C PRO A 254 19.41 -15.14 12.16
N GLU A 255 18.43 -14.67 11.38
CA GLU A 255 18.37 -14.89 9.94
C GLU A 255 19.32 -13.96 9.17
N ASP A 256 19.92 -14.42 8.08
CA ASP A 256 20.60 -13.52 7.13
C ASP A 256 19.55 -12.62 6.48
N GLN A 257 19.88 -11.33 6.32
CA GLN A 257 19.05 -10.35 5.62
C GLN A 257 19.87 -9.67 4.51
N LEU A 258 19.41 -9.83 3.27
CA LEU A 258 19.83 -8.99 2.15
C LEU A 258 18.78 -7.92 1.95
N MET A 259 19.16 -6.66 2.10
CA MET A 259 18.24 -5.54 1.96
C MET A 259 18.62 -4.71 0.73
N ILE A 260 17.64 -4.39 -0.10
CA ILE A 260 17.76 -3.44 -1.22
C ILE A 260 16.77 -2.30 -1.04
N ALA A 261 17.24 -1.06 -1.10
CA ALA A 261 16.39 0.11 -1.13
C ALA A 261 15.69 0.21 -2.50
N LEU A 262 14.36 0.36 -2.50
CA LEU A 262 13.53 0.43 -3.71
C LEU A 262 13.00 1.85 -3.98
N ARG A 263 12.66 2.59 -2.92
CA ARG A 263 12.08 3.94 -2.98
C ARG A 263 12.62 4.81 -1.85
N GLY A 264 12.63 6.13 -2.06
CA GLY A 264 12.97 7.09 -1.02
C GLY A 264 14.42 6.99 -0.57
N ALA A 265 14.66 7.41 0.67
CA ALA A 265 15.99 7.39 1.28
C ALA A 265 15.89 7.12 2.78
N LEU A 266 16.92 6.47 3.30
CA LEU A 266 17.07 6.15 4.71
C LEU A 266 18.53 6.26 5.15
N VAL A 267 18.73 6.34 6.46
CA VAL A 267 20.01 6.07 7.10
C VAL A 267 19.90 4.69 7.75
N GLU A 268 20.62 3.72 7.19
CA GLU A 268 20.73 2.38 7.74
C GLU A 268 21.77 2.39 8.86
N GLY A 269 21.34 2.06 10.07
CA GLY A 269 22.22 1.82 11.19
C GLY A 269 22.70 0.38 11.17
N ILE A 270 24.02 0.17 11.10
CA ILE A 270 24.64 -1.15 11.15
C ILE A 270 25.57 -1.16 12.36
N MET A 271 25.15 -1.84 13.42
CA MET A 271 25.82 -1.80 14.73
C MET A 271 25.99 -0.35 15.22
N ASP A 272 27.24 0.13 15.30
CA ASP A 272 27.66 1.47 15.70
C ASP A 272 27.91 2.40 14.50
N LEU A 273 27.62 1.95 13.27
CA LEU A 273 27.77 2.72 12.04
C LEU A 273 26.42 3.21 11.51
N ARG A 274 26.50 4.20 10.61
CA ARG A 274 25.36 4.82 9.92
C ARG A 274 25.72 4.98 8.45
N TYR A 275 24.86 4.49 7.56
CA TYR A 275 25.06 4.55 6.11
C TYR A 275 23.85 5.16 5.44
N ALA A 276 24.06 6.14 4.57
CA ALA A 276 22.99 6.67 3.74
C ALA A 276 22.68 5.67 2.62
N MET A 277 21.41 5.25 2.52
CA MET A 277 20.89 4.40 1.46
C MET A 277 19.76 5.09 0.70
N SER A 278 19.64 4.81 -0.59
CA SER A 278 18.64 5.41 -1.48
C SER A 278 18.09 4.40 -2.47
N GLY A 279 16.75 4.44 -2.65
CA GLY A 279 16.07 3.68 -3.69
C GLY A 279 16.46 4.10 -5.11
N LYS A 280 16.84 5.38 -5.31
CA LYS A 280 17.32 5.88 -6.60
C LYS A 280 18.60 5.19 -7.06
N ARG A 281 19.50 4.91 -6.10
CA ARG A 281 20.76 4.21 -6.34
C ARG A 281 20.65 2.69 -6.25
N ARG A 282 19.48 2.18 -5.80
CA ARG A 282 19.23 0.78 -5.49
C ARG A 282 20.29 0.21 -4.55
N ASP A 283 20.62 0.96 -3.49
CA ASP A 283 21.66 0.56 -2.56
C ASP A 283 21.31 -0.77 -1.87
N VAL A 284 22.31 -1.64 -1.69
CA VAL A 284 22.18 -3.00 -1.14
C VAL A 284 23.09 -3.18 0.07
N VAL A 285 22.61 -3.90 1.09
CA VAL A 285 23.42 -4.34 2.23
C VAL A 285 23.15 -5.80 2.56
N LEU A 286 24.21 -6.55 2.86
CA LEU A 286 24.11 -7.88 3.46
C LEU A 286 24.32 -7.76 4.97
N GLN A 287 23.34 -8.21 5.73
CA GLN A 287 23.34 -8.27 7.18
C GLN A 287 23.29 -9.74 7.61
N PRO A 288 24.44 -10.38 7.89
CA PRO A 288 24.45 -11.76 8.34
C PRO A 288 23.68 -11.93 9.66
N GLY A 289 23.20 -13.15 9.88
CA GLY A 289 22.49 -13.54 11.09
C GLY A 289 23.21 -13.09 12.37
N GLY A 290 22.47 -12.43 13.25
CA GLY A 290 22.96 -11.89 14.51
C GLY A 290 23.58 -10.50 14.42
N MET A 291 23.60 -9.84 13.25
CA MET A 291 24.03 -8.44 13.14
C MET A 291 22.93 -7.49 13.62
N ALA A 292 23.26 -6.57 14.54
CA ALA A 292 22.34 -5.54 14.99
C ALA A 292 22.19 -4.42 13.94
N HIS A 293 20.95 -4.03 13.65
CA HIS A 293 20.64 -3.01 12.65
C HIS A 293 19.35 -2.24 12.94
N SER A 294 19.22 -1.07 12.31
CA SER A 294 18.11 -0.10 12.47
C SER A 294 17.97 0.74 11.21
N ALA A 295 16.87 1.48 11.05
CA ALA A 295 16.73 2.46 9.98
C ALA A 295 16.15 3.78 10.49
N GLU A 296 16.58 4.90 9.93
CA GLU A 296 16.00 6.24 10.14
C GLU A 296 15.56 6.79 8.77
N LEU A 297 14.29 7.23 8.65
CA LEU A 297 13.66 7.48 7.35
C LEU A 297 13.63 8.98 6.99
N SER A 298 13.79 9.27 5.69
CA SER A 298 13.65 10.61 5.15
C SER A 298 12.21 11.17 5.26
N GLU A 299 12.02 12.42 4.86
CA GLU A 299 10.71 13.08 4.79
C GLU A 299 9.73 12.49 3.74
N TYR A 300 10.22 11.55 2.91
CA TYR A 300 9.45 10.79 1.93
C TYR A 300 9.30 9.31 2.35
N GLY A 301 9.81 8.94 3.51
CA GLY A 301 9.90 7.54 3.94
C GLY A 301 10.90 6.75 3.09
N ALA A 302 10.78 5.43 3.13
CA ALA A 302 11.48 4.55 2.20
C ALA A 302 10.72 3.23 2.01
N ASP A 303 10.88 2.64 0.83
CA ASP A 303 10.45 1.27 0.58
C ASP A 303 11.70 0.43 0.32
N ALA A 304 11.71 -0.80 0.83
CA ALA A 304 12.82 -1.73 0.65
C ALA A 304 12.32 -3.16 0.44
N LEU A 305 13.15 -3.99 -0.16
CA LEU A 305 12.98 -5.43 -0.15
C LEU A 305 14.04 -6.04 0.79
N ASP A 306 13.56 -6.67 1.86
CA ASP A 306 14.38 -7.54 2.70
C ASP A 306 14.19 -8.99 2.26
N VAL A 307 15.27 -9.65 1.88
CA VAL A 307 15.31 -11.09 1.63
C VAL A 307 15.90 -11.77 2.86
N PHE A 308 15.07 -12.52 3.56
CA PHE A 308 15.46 -13.31 4.72
C PHE A 308 15.76 -14.74 4.34
N TRP A 309 16.90 -15.25 4.81
CA TRP A 309 17.20 -16.67 4.79
C TRP A 309 17.72 -17.15 6.16
N PRO A 310 17.14 -18.23 6.71
CA PRO A 310 15.89 -18.87 6.30
C PRO A 310 14.64 -17.98 6.52
N VAL A 311 13.46 -18.47 6.11
CA VAL A 311 12.15 -17.83 6.41
C VAL A 311 12.03 -17.43 7.87
N ARG A 312 11.68 -16.17 8.16
CA ARG A 312 11.51 -15.64 9.51
C ARG A 312 10.20 -16.11 10.18
N PRO A 313 10.24 -16.86 11.30
CA PRO A 313 9.03 -17.44 11.90
C PRO A 313 8.11 -16.39 12.51
N ASP A 314 8.67 -15.35 13.13
CA ASP A 314 7.89 -14.26 13.73
C ASP A 314 7.11 -13.45 12.69
N TYR A 315 7.70 -13.24 11.51
CA TYR A 315 7.03 -12.56 10.39
C TYR A 315 6.00 -13.47 9.73
N LEU A 316 6.28 -14.77 9.64
CA LEU A 316 5.32 -15.76 9.15
C LEU A 316 4.06 -15.78 10.02
N GLU A 317 4.21 -15.80 11.36
CA GLU A 317 3.06 -15.73 12.27
C GLU A 317 2.28 -14.40 12.15
N ARG A 318 2.98 -13.27 12.02
CA ARG A 318 2.33 -11.97 11.78
C ARG A 318 1.56 -11.94 10.46
N ALA A 319 2.13 -12.48 9.39
CA ALA A 319 1.49 -12.54 8.08
C ALA A 319 0.23 -13.42 8.10
N LYS A 320 0.30 -14.58 8.78
CA LYS A 320 -0.86 -15.46 8.98
C LYS A 320 -1.95 -14.76 9.79
N ALA A 321 -1.60 -14.07 10.88
CA ALA A 321 -2.55 -13.32 11.69
C ALA A 321 -3.22 -12.18 10.88
N GLN A 322 -2.44 -11.42 10.11
CA GLN A 322 -2.98 -10.37 9.25
C GLN A 322 -3.90 -10.93 8.16
N SER A 323 -3.52 -12.05 7.54
CA SER A 323 -4.34 -12.72 6.53
C SER A 323 -5.66 -13.21 7.14
N ALA A 324 -5.61 -13.80 8.34
CA ALA A 324 -6.81 -14.23 9.06
C ALA A 324 -7.77 -13.07 9.38
N LEU A 325 -7.27 -11.86 9.67
CA LEU A 325 -8.11 -10.67 9.82
C LEU A 325 -8.83 -10.33 8.51
N TYR A 326 -8.10 -10.24 7.41
CA TYR A 326 -8.69 -9.94 6.09
C TYR A 326 -9.69 -11.03 5.66
N GLU A 327 -9.38 -12.30 5.94
CA GLU A 327 -10.19 -13.46 5.54
C GLU A 327 -11.52 -13.59 6.30
N GLN A 328 -11.68 -12.90 7.43
CA GLN A 328 -12.98 -12.73 8.09
C GLN A 328 -13.96 -11.96 7.21
N VAL A 329 -13.45 -11.07 6.35
CA VAL A 329 -14.26 -10.21 5.49
C VAL A 329 -14.30 -10.74 4.06
N ILE A 330 -13.16 -11.14 3.50
CA ILE A 330 -13.02 -11.56 2.11
C ILE A 330 -12.50 -12.99 2.03
N ALA A 331 -13.25 -13.90 1.42
CA ALA A 331 -12.79 -15.29 1.30
C ALA A 331 -11.50 -15.40 0.44
N PRO A 332 -10.57 -16.31 0.76
CA PRO A 332 -9.35 -16.51 -0.01
C PRO A 332 -9.62 -16.67 -1.51
N GLY A 333 -8.86 -15.97 -2.35
CA GLY A 333 -8.99 -16.02 -3.80
C GLY A 333 -10.15 -15.19 -4.39
N THR A 334 -10.97 -14.54 -3.56
CA THR A 334 -12.04 -13.65 -4.04
C THR A 334 -11.43 -12.36 -4.60
N VAL A 335 -11.88 -11.95 -5.78
CA VAL A 335 -11.39 -10.75 -6.48
C VAL A 335 -12.56 -9.88 -6.95
N PRO A 336 -12.36 -8.56 -7.13
CA PRO A 336 -13.37 -7.72 -7.74
C PRO A 336 -13.73 -8.18 -9.16
N VAL A 337 -15.02 -8.19 -9.46
CA VAL A 337 -15.60 -8.52 -10.76
C VAL A 337 -16.16 -7.24 -11.39
N LYS A 338 -15.74 -6.93 -12.62
CA LYS A 338 -16.28 -5.78 -13.36
C LYS A 338 -17.74 -6.04 -13.68
N ARG A 339 -18.60 -5.06 -13.43
CA ARG A 339 -20.05 -5.11 -13.69
C ARG A 339 -20.45 -4.22 -14.86
N ALA A 340 -19.87 -3.04 -14.95
CA ALA A 340 -20.13 -2.10 -16.04
C ALA A 340 -18.92 -1.22 -16.30
N GLU A 341 -18.89 -0.58 -17.46
CA GLU A 341 -17.89 0.40 -17.86
C GLU A 341 -18.48 1.42 -18.84
N GLY A 342 -17.70 2.45 -19.20
CA GLY A 342 -18.13 3.53 -20.11
C GLY A 342 -18.62 4.79 -19.39
N PHE A 343 -18.16 5.00 -18.16
CA PHE A 343 -18.41 6.20 -17.37
C PHE A 343 -17.24 7.19 -17.48
N THR A 344 -17.50 8.45 -17.15
CA THR A 344 -16.47 9.50 -17.05
C THR A 344 -15.89 9.54 -15.65
N PHE A 345 -16.76 9.61 -14.63
CA PHE A 345 -16.39 9.61 -13.22
C PHE A 345 -17.55 9.10 -12.37
N ALA A 346 -17.58 7.78 -12.16
CA ALA A 346 -18.61 7.12 -11.38
C ALA A 346 -18.40 7.33 -9.87
N GLU A 347 -19.44 7.79 -9.17
CA GLU A 347 -19.40 8.28 -7.79
C GLU A 347 -20.74 7.98 -7.08
N GLY A 348 -20.74 7.90 -5.75
CA GLY A 348 -21.93 8.06 -4.91
C GLY A 348 -22.93 6.93 -5.01
N PRO A 349 -22.48 5.66 -5.00
CA PRO A 349 -23.36 4.54 -5.26
C PRO A 349 -24.30 4.29 -4.09
N THR A 350 -25.57 4.04 -4.39
CA THR A 350 -26.55 3.53 -3.44
C THR A 350 -27.37 2.42 -4.05
N TRP A 351 -27.47 1.30 -3.34
CA TRP A 351 -28.40 0.23 -3.72
C TRP A 351 -29.79 0.46 -3.14
N LEU A 352 -30.82 0.49 -3.99
CA LEU A 352 -32.21 0.73 -3.61
C LEU A 352 -33.17 -0.10 -4.47
N LYS A 353 -34.13 -0.80 -3.85
CA LYS A 353 -35.22 -1.56 -4.51
C LYS A 353 -34.76 -2.38 -5.72
N GLY A 354 -33.64 -3.10 -5.56
CA GLY A 354 -33.13 -4.06 -6.54
C GLY A 354 -32.17 -3.51 -7.60
N ALA A 355 -31.82 -2.22 -7.56
CA ALA A 355 -30.87 -1.61 -8.49
C ALA A 355 -29.79 -0.80 -7.77
N LEU A 356 -28.64 -0.63 -8.41
CA LEU A 356 -27.60 0.29 -8.02
C LEU A 356 -27.82 1.65 -8.70
N TYR A 357 -27.84 2.71 -7.91
CA TYR A 357 -27.91 4.10 -8.37
C TYR A 357 -26.57 4.77 -8.13
N PHE A 358 -26.09 5.56 -9.06
CA PHE A 358 -24.83 6.29 -8.88
C PHE A 358 -24.72 7.46 -9.85
N SER A 359 -23.90 8.43 -9.52
CA SER A 359 -23.58 9.56 -10.39
C SER A 359 -22.48 9.19 -11.38
N ASP A 360 -22.62 9.60 -12.63
CA ASP A 360 -21.52 9.71 -13.58
C ASP A 360 -21.27 11.19 -13.91
N MET A 361 -20.20 11.71 -13.33
CA MET A 361 -19.89 13.14 -13.32
C MET A 361 -18.99 13.53 -14.50
N HIS A 362 -19.35 14.60 -15.21
CA HIS A 362 -18.53 15.13 -16.28
C HIS A 362 -17.75 16.37 -15.82
N PHE A 363 -16.53 16.16 -15.32
CA PHE A 363 -15.55 17.22 -15.06
C PHE A 363 -14.64 17.47 -16.27
N ARG A 364 -14.06 18.67 -16.37
CA ARG A 364 -13.08 19.00 -17.42
C ARG A 364 -11.73 18.34 -17.13
N ASP A 365 -11.20 18.50 -15.92
CA ASP A 365 -9.93 17.92 -15.51
C ASP A 365 -9.79 17.81 -13.98
N HIS A 366 -10.66 17.01 -13.38
CA HIS A 366 -10.65 16.80 -11.92
C HIS A 366 -9.30 16.29 -11.39
N ARG A 367 -8.51 15.59 -12.22
CA ARG A 367 -7.19 15.05 -11.83
C ARG A 367 -6.15 16.12 -11.54
N ASN A 368 -6.34 17.32 -12.08
CA ASN A 368 -5.51 18.50 -11.85
C ASN A 368 -6.21 19.57 -10.99
N GLY A 369 -7.31 19.21 -10.33
CA GLY A 369 -8.08 20.12 -9.46
C GLY A 369 -8.94 21.12 -10.22
N ASP A 370 -9.25 20.85 -11.49
CA ASP A 370 -10.21 21.63 -12.25
C ASP A 370 -11.61 21.02 -12.12
N TRP A 371 -12.37 21.62 -11.22
CA TRP A 371 -13.73 21.23 -10.88
C TRP A 371 -14.79 21.84 -11.82
N THR A 372 -14.39 22.48 -12.93
CA THR A 372 -15.35 22.86 -13.97
C THR A 372 -15.93 21.61 -14.64
N GLY A 373 -17.17 21.69 -15.11
CA GLY A 373 -17.87 20.51 -15.63
C GLY A 373 -19.10 20.86 -16.45
N SER A 374 -19.91 19.86 -16.77
CA SER A 374 -21.16 20.05 -17.52
C SER A 374 -22.30 19.23 -16.93
N PRO A 375 -23.24 19.87 -16.21
CA PRO A 375 -24.45 19.20 -15.71
C PRO A 375 -25.27 18.51 -16.81
N GLN A 376 -25.26 19.04 -18.04
CA GLN A 376 -25.98 18.46 -19.18
C GLN A 376 -25.35 17.15 -19.67
N LYS A 377 -24.02 17.00 -19.51
CA LYS A 377 -23.30 15.77 -19.85
C LYS A 377 -23.28 14.76 -18.71
N SER A 378 -23.29 15.24 -17.47
CA SER A 378 -23.44 14.42 -16.26
C SER A 378 -24.74 13.63 -16.28
N ARG A 379 -24.72 12.46 -15.62
CA ARG A 379 -25.81 11.49 -15.65
C ARG A 379 -26.02 10.93 -14.25
N LEU A 380 -27.27 10.84 -13.82
CA LEU A 380 -27.60 9.89 -12.76
C LEU A 380 -28.00 8.56 -13.40
N ILE A 381 -27.34 7.49 -12.97
CA ILE A 381 -27.46 6.16 -13.54
C ILE A 381 -28.28 5.26 -12.61
N ARG A 382 -29.13 4.43 -13.22
CA ARG A 382 -29.70 3.22 -12.61
C ARG A 382 -29.08 2.01 -13.30
N MET A 383 -28.49 1.10 -12.53
CA MET A 383 -27.89 -0.13 -13.02
C MET A 383 -28.53 -1.34 -12.35
N GLU A 384 -28.92 -2.31 -13.16
CA GLU A 384 -29.42 -3.60 -12.71
C GLU A 384 -28.28 -4.49 -12.19
N PRO A 385 -28.57 -5.55 -11.42
CA PRO A 385 -27.54 -6.45 -10.88
C PRO A 385 -26.67 -7.13 -11.95
N ASP A 386 -27.20 -7.28 -13.18
CA ASP A 386 -26.50 -7.89 -14.32
C ASP A 386 -25.53 -6.92 -15.04
N GLY A 387 -25.50 -5.64 -14.61
CA GLY A 387 -24.64 -4.61 -15.19
C GLY A 387 -25.30 -3.78 -16.30
N THR A 388 -26.52 -4.11 -16.72
CA THR A 388 -27.29 -3.26 -17.64
C THR A 388 -27.69 -1.97 -16.95
N TRP A 389 -27.61 -0.83 -17.66
CA TRP A 389 -27.87 0.46 -17.03
C TRP A 389 -28.62 1.43 -17.95
N SER A 390 -29.29 2.40 -17.32
CA SER A 390 -30.05 3.47 -17.96
C SER A 390 -29.79 4.81 -17.27
N VAL A 391 -29.92 5.90 -18.00
CA VAL A 391 -29.89 7.25 -17.45
C VAL A 391 -31.27 7.61 -16.91
N ILE A 392 -31.35 8.07 -15.66
CA ILE A 392 -32.59 8.52 -15.04
C ILE A 392 -32.77 10.02 -15.22
N THR A 393 -31.70 10.80 -15.02
CA THR A 393 -31.75 12.25 -15.18
C THR A 393 -30.41 12.83 -15.66
N ARG A 394 -30.50 14.01 -16.25
CA ARG A 394 -29.42 14.88 -16.73
C ARG A 394 -29.73 16.31 -16.31
N GLY A 395 -28.73 17.18 -16.40
CA GLY A 395 -28.90 18.61 -16.11
C GLY A 395 -28.56 18.99 -14.66
N MET A 396 -28.03 18.04 -13.88
CA MET A 396 -27.50 18.24 -12.54
C MET A 396 -26.07 17.69 -12.49
N GLN A 397 -25.22 18.29 -11.67
CA GLN A 397 -23.90 17.72 -11.34
C GLN A 397 -24.07 16.85 -10.10
N THR A 398 -24.74 15.71 -10.26
CA THR A 398 -25.03 14.82 -9.14
C THR A 398 -23.75 14.26 -8.52
N ASN A 399 -23.75 13.92 -7.24
CA ASN A 399 -22.63 13.27 -6.55
C ASN A 399 -23.20 12.17 -5.63
N GLY A 400 -22.85 12.18 -4.33
CA GLY A 400 -23.34 11.25 -3.33
C GLY A 400 -24.85 11.06 -3.37
N THR A 401 -25.27 9.79 -3.28
CA THR A 401 -26.68 9.42 -3.21
C THR A 401 -26.92 8.49 -2.03
N ILE A 402 -28.07 8.64 -1.36
CA ILE A 402 -28.56 7.68 -0.36
C ILE A 402 -30.05 7.40 -0.56
N ALA A 403 -30.54 6.34 0.07
CA ALA A 403 -31.96 6.01 0.02
C ALA A 403 -32.75 6.94 0.95
N SER A 404 -33.89 7.44 0.45
CA SER A 404 -34.88 8.12 1.27
C SER A 404 -35.84 7.12 1.93
N PRO A 405 -36.36 7.38 3.16
CA PRO A 405 -37.41 6.58 3.78
C PRO A 405 -38.67 6.38 2.91
N SER A 406 -38.94 7.29 1.97
CA SER A 406 -40.04 7.18 1.00
C SER A 406 -39.80 6.11 -0.08
N GLY A 407 -38.58 5.54 -0.13
CA GLY A 407 -38.16 4.61 -1.17
C GLY A 407 -37.80 5.28 -2.50
N ASN A 408 -37.30 6.52 -2.40
CA ASN A 408 -36.72 7.36 -3.45
C ASN A 408 -35.24 7.63 -3.16
N LEU A 409 -34.59 8.51 -3.92
CA LEU A 409 -33.18 8.87 -3.72
C LEU A 409 -33.05 10.27 -3.13
N LEU A 410 -32.16 10.43 -2.16
CA LEU A 410 -31.57 11.71 -1.81
C LEU A 410 -30.27 11.87 -2.58
N VAL A 411 -30.05 13.03 -3.18
CA VAL A 411 -28.96 13.27 -4.13
C VAL A 411 -28.33 14.63 -3.87
N CYS A 412 -27.01 14.64 -3.72
CA CYS A 412 -26.21 15.86 -3.79
C CYS A 412 -26.22 16.40 -5.23
N ASP A 413 -26.77 17.60 -5.45
CA ASP A 413 -26.65 18.34 -6.71
C ASP A 413 -25.58 19.43 -6.52
N MET A 414 -24.33 19.05 -6.76
CA MET A 414 -23.14 19.82 -6.42
C MET A 414 -23.18 21.23 -7.03
N PHE A 415 -23.47 21.35 -8.33
CA PHE A 415 -23.53 22.66 -9.02
C PHE A 415 -24.89 23.35 -8.85
N GLY A 416 -25.91 22.63 -8.38
CA GLY A 416 -27.19 23.20 -8.02
C GLY A 416 -27.23 23.79 -6.62
N HIS A 417 -26.12 23.70 -5.85
CA HIS A 417 -26.01 24.23 -4.49
C HIS A 417 -27.08 23.67 -3.55
N ARG A 418 -27.39 22.37 -3.67
CA ARG A 418 -28.52 21.75 -2.95
C ARG A 418 -28.42 20.22 -2.80
N VAL A 419 -29.12 19.70 -1.81
CA VAL A 419 -29.53 18.30 -1.70
C VAL A 419 -31.01 18.20 -2.06
N VAL A 420 -31.35 17.25 -2.93
CA VAL A 420 -32.71 17.04 -3.41
C VAL A 420 -33.17 15.61 -3.17
N GLU A 421 -34.47 15.43 -2.95
CA GLU A 421 -35.12 14.13 -3.10
C GLU A 421 -35.66 14.00 -4.52
N ILE A 422 -35.35 12.90 -5.19
CA ILE A 422 -35.79 12.63 -6.57
C ILE A 422 -36.51 11.29 -6.67
N ASP A 423 -37.50 11.21 -7.55
CA ASP A 423 -38.12 9.93 -7.90
C ASP A 423 -37.11 9.02 -8.60
N ARG A 424 -36.90 7.83 -8.04
CA ARG A 424 -35.84 6.90 -8.49
C ARG A 424 -36.06 6.32 -9.89
N MET A 425 -37.25 6.51 -10.48
CA MET A 425 -37.60 5.93 -11.79
C MET A 425 -37.61 6.99 -12.89
N SER A 426 -38.24 8.13 -12.63
CA SER A 426 -38.39 9.23 -13.58
C SER A 426 -37.29 10.28 -13.47
N GLY A 427 -36.58 10.35 -12.34
CA GLY A 427 -35.55 11.36 -12.08
C GLY A 427 -36.11 12.75 -11.78
N GLN A 428 -37.43 12.86 -11.57
CA GLN A 428 -38.09 14.11 -11.20
C GLN A 428 -37.66 14.55 -9.80
N VAL A 429 -37.26 15.81 -9.65
CA VAL A 429 -37.04 16.43 -8.34
C VAL A 429 -38.39 16.58 -7.63
N LEU A 430 -38.52 15.95 -6.46
CA LEU A 430 -39.73 15.96 -5.65
C LEU A 430 -39.72 17.11 -4.64
N ARG A 431 -38.57 17.36 -4.02
CA ARG A 431 -38.35 18.48 -3.10
C ARG A 431 -36.87 18.76 -2.86
N THR A 432 -36.58 19.97 -2.41
CA THR A 432 -35.27 20.35 -1.85
C THR A 432 -35.22 19.94 -0.38
N ILE A 433 -34.13 19.29 0.03
CA ILE A 433 -33.86 18.88 1.42
C ILE A 433 -32.96 19.90 2.12
N LEU A 434 -31.96 20.42 1.40
CA LEU A 434 -31.03 21.42 1.89
C LEU A 434 -30.57 22.29 0.72
N ASP A 435 -30.67 23.61 0.84
CA ASP A 435 -30.00 24.55 -0.07
C ASP A 435 -29.32 25.71 0.68
N ARG A 436 -29.59 25.86 1.98
CA ARG A 436 -29.05 26.93 2.82
C ARG A 436 -28.72 26.45 4.22
N VAL A 437 -27.67 27.02 4.80
CA VAL A 437 -27.32 26.91 6.22
C VAL A 437 -26.88 28.28 6.71
N ALA A 438 -27.35 28.67 7.90
CA ALA A 438 -27.10 30.00 8.47
C ALA A 438 -27.42 31.14 7.48
N GLU A 439 -28.59 31.05 6.83
CA GLU A 439 -29.12 32.00 5.83
C GLU A 439 -28.34 32.11 4.51
N ARG A 440 -27.22 31.39 4.36
CA ARG A 440 -26.39 31.41 3.14
C ARG A 440 -26.60 30.14 2.33
N PRO A 441 -26.54 30.21 0.98
CA PRO A 441 -26.49 28.99 0.16
C PRO A 441 -25.36 28.07 0.61
N ILE A 442 -25.57 26.77 0.53
CA ILE A 442 -24.43 25.82 0.56
C ILE A 442 -23.68 25.91 -0.78
N ASP A 443 -22.46 25.39 -0.87
CA ASP A 443 -21.59 25.60 -2.03
C ASP A 443 -21.46 24.38 -2.93
N GLY A 444 -21.34 23.18 -2.37
CA GLY A 444 -20.99 22.02 -3.17
C GLY A 444 -21.16 20.72 -2.40
N PRO A 445 -22.41 20.33 -2.06
CA PRO A 445 -22.66 19.10 -1.34
C PRO A 445 -22.08 17.92 -2.12
N ASN A 446 -21.37 17.04 -1.41
CA ASN A 446 -20.59 15.96 -2.01
C ASN A 446 -21.13 14.61 -1.55
N ASP A 447 -20.87 14.21 -0.32
CA ASP A 447 -21.31 12.93 0.23
C ASP A 447 -22.27 13.12 1.40
N MET A 448 -23.07 12.08 1.71
CA MET A 448 -24.05 12.17 2.81
C MET A 448 -24.33 10.83 3.49
N VAL A 449 -24.71 10.88 4.76
CA VAL A 449 -25.13 9.72 5.55
C VAL A 449 -26.34 10.05 6.42
N MET A 450 -27.29 9.12 6.50
CA MET A 450 -28.48 9.25 7.34
C MET A 450 -28.27 8.60 8.70
N ASP A 451 -28.76 9.24 9.75
CA ASP A 451 -28.81 8.68 11.10
C ASP A 451 -30.13 7.92 11.38
N ALA A 452 -30.20 7.27 12.55
CA ALA A 452 -31.37 6.47 12.92
C ALA A 452 -32.63 7.31 13.21
N THR A 453 -32.50 8.63 13.39
CA THR A 453 -33.62 9.55 13.61
C THR A 453 -34.21 10.09 12.30
N GLY A 454 -33.54 9.82 11.17
CA GLY A 454 -33.88 10.35 9.85
C GLY A 454 -33.20 11.69 9.53
N GLY A 455 -32.32 12.17 10.41
CA GLY A 455 -31.43 13.28 10.12
C GLY A 455 -30.30 12.87 9.18
N ILE A 456 -29.67 13.85 8.52
CA ILE A 456 -28.67 13.61 7.47
C ILE A 456 -27.46 14.52 7.70
N TYR A 457 -26.28 13.91 7.70
CA TYR A 457 -25.01 14.62 7.61
C TYR A 457 -24.62 14.78 6.14
N VAL A 458 -24.15 15.98 5.75
CA VAL A 458 -23.77 16.30 4.37
C VAL A 458 -22.42 16.99 4.36
N SER A 459 -21.44 16.46 3.62
CA SER A 459 -20.15 17.11 3.41
C SER A 459 -20.22 18.16 2.31
N ASP A 460 -19.54 19.29 2.52
CA ASP A 460 -19.40 20.37 1.54
C ASP A 460 -17.92 20.75 1.37
N PRO A 461 -17.19 20.06 0.47
CA PRO A 461 -15.82 20.38 0.11
C PRO A 461 -15.68 21.57 -0.84
N GLN A 462 -16.78 22.23 -1.24
CA GLN A 462 -16.78 23.35 -2.20
C GLN A 462 -16.15 23.00 -3.56
N PHE A 463 -16.39 21.78 -4.08
CA PHE A 463 -15.97 21.31 -5.42
C PHE A 463 -16.76 21.96 -6.57
N THR A 464 -16.89 23.28 -6.53
CA THR A 464 -17.66 24.05 -7.50
C THR A 464 -16.80 25.07 -8.22
N PRO A 465 -17.13 25.41 -9.48
CA PRO A 465 -16.28 26.25 -10.33
C PRO A 465 -16.25 27.73 -9.90
N GLU A 466 -17.22 28.18 -9.10
CA GLU A 466 -17.32 29.55 -8.62
C GLU A 466 -16.11 29.91 -7.75
N GLN A 467 -15.48 31.05 -8.04
CA GLN A 467 -14.34 31.53 -7.24
C GLN A 467 -14.78 32.05 -5.88
N GLU A 468 -15.90 32.78 -5.85
CA GLU A 468 -16.52 33.23 -4.61
C GLU A 468 -17.44 32.14 -4.08
N LYS A 469 -17.23 31.80 -2.80
CA LYS A 469 -18.02 30.80 -2.08
C LYS A 469 -19.01 31.48 -1.15
N SER A 470 -20.19 30.89 -1.02
CA SER A 470 -21.27 31.38 -0.16
C SER A 470 -20.95 31.13 1.31
N GLN A 471 -20.39 29.96 1.62
CA GLN A 471 -19.99 29.56 2.95
C GLN A 471 -18.54 29.97 3.24
N PRO A 472 -18.17 30.20 4.51
CA PRO A 472 -16.84 30.72 4.88
C PRO A 472 -15.68 29.76 4.59
N GLY A 473 -15.97 28.53 4.15
CA GLY A 473 -15.00 27.51 3.76
C GLY A 473 -15.68 26.15 3.69
N THR A 474 -14.89 25.09 3.57
CA THR A 474 -15.38 23.71 3.52
C THR A 474 -15.91 23.26 4.88
N GLN A 475 -17.05 22.56 4.89
CA GLN A 475 -17.82 22.28 6.12
C GLN A 475 -18.53 20.94 6.06
N VAL A 476 -19.10 20.52 7.19
CA VAL A 476 -20.12 19.45 7.24
C VAL A 476 -21.36 19.99 7.93
N TYR A 477 -22.52 19.73 7.32
CA TYR A 477 -23.83 20.13 7.81
C TYR A 477 -24.58 18.94 8.39
N TYR A 478 -25.50 19.22 9.30
CA TYR A 478 -26.51 18.28 9.75
C TYR A 478 -27.90 18.86 9.50
N VAL A 479 -28.76 18.09 8.83
CA VAL A 479 -30.17 18.40 8.57
C VAL A 479 -31.00 17.47 9.41
N ALA A 480 -31.72 18.00 10.40
CA ALA A 480 -32.61 17.21 11.23
C ALA A 480 -33.85 16.76 10.44
N ALA A 481 -34.55 15.74 10.95
CA ALA A 481 -35.76 15.20 10.31
C ALA A 481 -36.90 16.24 10.17
N ASP A 482 -36.89 17.32 10.96
CA ASP A 482 -37.84 18.43 10.85
C ASP A 482 -37.46 19.47 9.77
N GLY A 483 -36.31 19.29 9.11
CA GLY A 483 -35.78 20.17 8.06
C GLY A 483 -34.88 21.30 8.57
N SER A 484 -34.67 21.44 9.88
CA SER A 484 -33.71 22.41 10.40
C SER A 484 -32.27 21.98 10.10
N ALA A 485 -31.41 22.93 9.75
CA ALA A 485 -30.03 22.65 9.34
C ALA A 485 -29.02 23.48 10.13
N LYS A 486 -27.87 22.87 10.47
CA LYS A 486 -26.77 23.53 11.19
C LYS A 486 -25.40 23.03 10.71
N VAL A 487 -24.38 23.85 10.95
CA VAL A 487 -22.98 23.43 10.80
C VAL A 487 -22.60 22.54 11.98
N VAL A 488 -22.02 21.37 11.69
CA VAL A 488 -21.50 20.44 12.71
C VAL A 488 -19.99 20.22 12.63
N ILE A 489 -19.37 20.51 11.48
CA ILE A 489 -17.92 20.69 11.36
C ILE A 489 -17.67 22.06 10.71
N PRO A 490 -16.99 22.99 11.43
CA PRO A 490 -16.78 24.36 10.97
C PRO A 490 -15.70 24.47 9.89
N ALA A 491 -15.68 25.63 9.23
CA ALA A 491 -14.69 25.95 8.22
C ALA A 491 -13.27 25.94 8.79
N GLY A 492 -12.32 25.41 8.00
CA GLY A 492 -10.90 25.35 8.36
C GLY A 492 -10.50 24.13 9.20
N GLU A 493 -11.44 23.25 9.56
CA GLU A 493 -11.12 22.03 10.29
C GLU A 493 -10.54 20.92 9.40
N PHE A 494 -11.00 20.87 8.15
CA PHE A 494 -10.50 20.01 7.06
C PHE A 494 -10.29 20.85 5.82
N ALA A 495 -9.40 20.43 4.93
CA ALA A 495 -9.24 21.12 3.65
C ALA A 495 -10.46 20.84 2.75
N MET A 496 -10.80 19.56 2.57
CA MET A 496 -11.95 19.11 1.78
C MET A 496 -12.56 17.86 2.44
N PRO A 497 -13.51 18.02 3.38
CA PRO A 497 -14.26 16.88 3.91
C PRO A 497 -15.02 16.22 2.78
N ASN A 498 -14.86 14.91 2.63
CA ASN A 498 -15.43 14.17 1.51
C ASN A 498 -16.34 13.06 2.04
N GLY A 499 -15.86 11.81 2.10
CA GLY A 499 -16.67 10.68 2.53
C GLY A 499 -17.08 10.82 3.98
N VAL A 500 -18.37 10.57 4.27
CA VAL A 500 -18.96 10.58 5.60
C VAL A 500 -19.71 9.29 5.89
N GLU A 501 -19.67 8.81 7.12
CA GLU A 501 -20.36 7.57 7.53
C GLU A 501 -20.72 7.60 9.01
N ILE A 502 -21.68 6.78 9.45
CA ILE A 502 -22.07 6.66 10.86
C ILE A 502 -21.94 5.20 11.34
N SER A 503 -21.48 4.99 12.57
CA SER A 503 -21.40 3.66 13.16
C SER A 503 -22.79 3.00 13.27
N PRO A 504 -22.89 1.65 13.24
CA PRO A 504 -24.18 0.97 13.31
C PRO A 504 -25.00 1.28 14.57
N ASP A 505 -24.32 1.64 15.66
CA ASP A 505 -24.96 2.05 16.92
C ASP A 505 -25.33 3.55 16.97
N GLY A 506 -25.03 4.31 15.90
CA GLY A 506 -25.31 5.73 15.76
C GLY A 506 -24.45 6.66 16.61
N LYS A 507 -23.45 6.14 17.32
CA LYS A 507 -22.69 6.91 18.33
C LYS A 507 -21.43 7.58 17.80
N THR A 508 -20.92 7.12 16.66
CA THR A 508 -19.68 7.62 16.07
C THR A 508 -19.94 8.08 14.64
N PHE A 509 -19.57 9.33 14.35
CA PHE A 509 -19.55 9.88 13.00
C PHE A 509 -18.12 9.83 12.47
N TYR A 510 -17.96 9.39 11.22
CA TYR A 510 -16.68 9.31 10.52
C TYR A 510 -16.65 10.30 9.37
N VAL A 511 -15.49 10.93 9.17
CA VAL A 511 -15.22 11.79 8.02
C VAL A 511 -13.78 11.59 7.56
N ASN A 512 -13.58 11.53 6.26
CA ASN A 512 -12.23 11.63 5.69
C ASN A 512 -11.99 13.01 5.08
N ASN A 513 -10.71 13.30 4.86
CA ASN A 513 -10.26 14.52 4.21
C ASN A 513 -9.53 14.12 2.91
N THR A 514 -9.84 14.81 1.82
CA THR A 514 -9.23 14.58 0.52
C THR A 514 -8.51 15.83 0.03
N TRP A 515 -7.63 15.67 -0.95
CA TRP A 515 -6.97 16.74 -1.71
C TRP A 515 -6.19 17.78 -0.88
N ARG A 516 -4.94 18.02 -1.28
CA ARG A 516 -4.09 19.12 -0.76
C ARG A 516 -3.97 19.16 0.78
N SER A 517 -4.05 17.99 1.43
CA SER A 517 -3.89 17.88 2.88
C SER A 517 -2.69 17.00 3.28
N PRO A 518 -1.43 17.40 2.95
CA PRO A 518 -0.25 16.61 3.30
C PRO A 518 -0.18 16.34 4.81
N GLY A 519 -0.07 15.07 5.18
CA GLY A 519 0.02 14.66 6.59
C GLY A 519 -1.32 14.45 7.29
N GLU A 520 -2.46 14.72 6.64
CA GLU A 520 -3.81 14.45 7.17
C GLU A 520 -4.46 13.19 6.59
N ASN A 521 -3.68 12.13 6.41
CA ASN A 521 -4.14 10.87 5.79
C ASN A 521 -4.91 9.97 6.77
N TYR A 522 -5.91 10.55 7.46
CA TYR A 522 -6.68 9.85 8.48
C TYR A 522 -8.16 9.78 8.13
N ILE A 523 -8.80 8.73 8.64
CA ILE A 523 -10.22 8.78 8.98
C ILE A 523 -10.31 9.47 10.34
N TRP A 524 -11.18 10.46 10.45
CA TRP A 524 -11.50 11.14 11.70
C TRP A 524 -12.81 10.64 12.25
N ALA A 525 -12.94 10.63 13.58
CA ALA A 525 -14.15 10.24 14.28
C ALA A 525 -14.59 11.31 15.28
N TYR A 526 -15.91 11.40 15.48
CA TYR A 526 -16.58 12.28 16.44
C TYR A 526 -17.63 11.46 17.20
N ASP A 527 -17.90 11.86 18.43
CA ASP A 527 -19.07 11.38 19.17
C ASP A 527 -20.32 12.14 18.69
N VAL A 528 -21.40 11.40 18.46
CA VAL A 528 -22.68 11.92 17.99
C VAL A 528 -23.59 12.27 19.18
N GLY A 529 -24.03 13.53 19.22
CA GLY A 529 -25.03 14.03 20.17
C GLY A 529 -26.46 13.70 19.73
N ALA A 530 -27.40 13.74 20.69
CA ALA A 530 -28.81 13.43 20.43
C ALA A 530 -29.50 14.37 19.42
N ASP A 531 -28.96 15.58 19.24
CA ASP A 531 -29.43 16.58 18.29
C ASP A 531 -28.62 16.58 16.97
N GLY A 532 -27.80 15.55 16.75
CA GLY A 532 -26.88 15.44 15.61
C GLY A 532 -25.59 16.25 15.73
N SER A 533 -25.35 16.96 16.85
CA SER A 533 -24.07 17.65 17.07
C SER A 533 -22.89 16.69 17.15
N LEU A 534 -21.69 17.17 16.83
CA LEU A 534 -20.46 16.38 16.83
C LEU A 534 -19.49 16.92 17.88
N SER A 535 -18.84 16.02 18.61
CA SER A 535 -17.86 16.37 19.65
C SER A 535 -16.70 15.36 19.70
N ASN A 536 -15.68 15.64 20.52
CA ASN A 536 -14.57 14.70 20.78
C ASN A 536 -13.85 14.18 19.50
N ARG A 537 -13.50 15.12 18.61
CA ARG A 537 -12.69 14.84 17.41
C ARG A 537 -11.46 14.01 17.75
N ARG A 538 -11.26 12.91 17.04
CA ARG A 538 -10.09 12.04 17.18
C ARG A 538 -9.67 11.42 15.86
N ARG A 539 -8.37 11.15 15.71
CA ARG A 539 -7.86 10.31 14.63
C ARG A 539 -8.33 8.88 14.89
N PHE A 540 -9.09 8.32 13.96
CA PHE A 540 -9.62 6.97 14.08
C PHE A 540 -8.65 5.95 13.48
N ALA A 541 -8.31 6.13 12.20
CA ALA A 541 -7.40 5.26 11.48
C ALA A 541 -6.49 6.09 10.58
N MET A 542 -5.26 5.62 10.36
CA MET A 542 -4.33 6.22 9.41
C MET A 542 -4.26 5.35 8.16
N LEU A 543 -4.46 5.97 7.00
CA LEU A 543 -4.51 5.34 5.70
C LEU A 543 -3.11 4.97 5.20
N HIS A 544 -3.01 3.88 4.44
CA HIS A 544 -1.80 3.53 3.71
C HIS A 544 -1.73 4.33 2.41
N LEU A 545 -0.57 4.92 2.15
CA LEU A 545 -0.28 5.69 0.93
C LEU A 545 0.49 4.84 -0.07
N THR A 546 0.33 5.14 -1.36
CA THR A 546 1.11 4.52 -2.44
C THR A 546 2.51 5.14 -2.54
N GLY A 547 3.42 4.50 -3.28
CA GLY A 547 4.76 5.05 -3.53
C GLY A 547 4.69 6.38 -4.27
N ASP A 548 3.86 6.45 -5.32
CA ASP A 548 3.64 7.65 -6.14
C ASP A 548 3.20 8.85 -5.29
N VAL A 549 2.34 8.61 -4.29
CA VAL A 549 1.90 9.64 -3.35
C VAL A 549 3.04 10.12 -2.46
N LEU A 550 3.86 9.19 -1.96
CA LEU A 550 4.98 9.50 -1.07
C LEU A 550 6.15 10.19 -1.79
N ASP A 551 6.33 9.93 -3.09
CA ASP A 551 7.43 10.50 -3.90
C ASP A 551 7.08 11.84 -4.54
N ALA A 552 5.85 12.33 -4.41
CA ALA A 552 5.45 13.54 -5.09
C ALA A 552 6.18 14.79 -4.52
N VAL A 553 7.00 15.42 -5.38
CA VAL A 553 8.06 16.37 -4.99
C VAL A 553 7.57 17.83 -4.86
N GLU A 554 6.37 18.18 -5.32
CA GLU A 554 5.92 19.58 -5.28
C GLU A 554 5.22 19.97 -3.96
N PRO A 555 5.41 21.22 -3.46
CA PRO A 555 4.65 21.74 -2.30
C PRO A 555 3.13 21.73 -2.54
N SER A 556 2.70 21.92 -3.79
CA SER A 556 1.33 21.76 -4.28
C SER A 556 0.92 20.31 -4.56
N GLY A 557 1.87 19.36 -4.51
CA GLY A 557 1.78 18.04 -5.10
C GLY A 557 2.07 16.87 -4.17
N ARG A 558 2.35 17.05 -2.86
CA ARG A 558 2.21 15.93 -1.90
C ARG A 558 0.74 15.52 -1.88
N TYR A 559 0.39 14.57 -2.74
CA TYR A 559 -0.91 13.97 -2.77
C TYR A 559 -1.19 13.31 -1.41
N ASP A 560 -2.44 13.26 -1.02
CA ASP A 560 -2.90 12.47 0.11
C ASP A 560 -3.36 11.11 -0.39
N SER A 561 -3.98 10.33 0.50
CA SER A 561 -4.59 9.05 0.14
C SER A 561 -5.66 9.12 -0.96
N ARG A 562 -6.15 10.34 -1.29
CA ARG A 562 -7.41 10.59 -2.00
C ARG A 562 -8.51 9.72 -1.42
N ALA A 563 -8.71 9.84 -0.11
CA ALA A 563 -9.82 9.19 0.54
C ALA A 563 -11.11 9.86 0.07
N ASP A 564 -12.08 9.06 -0.32
CA ASP A 564 -13.30 9.54 -0.96
C ASP A 564 -14.48 8.75 -0.35
N GLY A 565 -15.46 8.28 -1.11
CA GLY A 565 -16.61 7.58 -0.53
C GLY A 565 -16.27 6.38 0.38
N MET A 566 -17.08 6.23 1.42
CA MET A 566 -16.95 5.18 2.45
C MET A 566 -18.21 4.32 2.55
N ALA A 567 -18.06 3.14 3.14
CA ALA A 567 -19.18 2.29 3.55
C ALA A 567 -18.86 1.60 4.88
N ILE A 568 -19.88 1.04 5.53
CA ILE A 568 -19.72 0.32 6.80
C ILE A 568 -20.47 -1.02 6.80
N ASP A 569 -19.93 -2.01 7.51
CA ASP A 569 -20.58 -3.31 7.73
C ASP A 569 -21.32 -3.40 9.09
N GLU A 570 -22.14 -4.43 9.25
CA GLU A 570 -22.94 -4.67 10.48
C GLU A 570 -22.07 -4.83 11.75
N ASP A 571 -20.80 -5.19 11.61
CA ASP A 571 -19.85 -5.30 12.73
C ASP A 571 -19.16 -3.97 13.05
N GLY A 572 -19.43 -2.92 12.26
CA GLY A 572 -18.84 -1.59 12.39
C GLY A 572 -17.46 -1.46 11.77
N ARG A 573 -17.07 -2.33 10.82
CA ARG A 573 -15.85 -2.11 10.03
C ARG A 573 -16.11 -1.09 8.94
N ILE A 574 -15.21 -0.13 8.79
CA ILE A 574 -15.28 0.92 7.78
C ILE A 574 -14.45 0.54 6.56
N TYR A 575 -14.99 0.81 5.38
CA TYR A 575 -14.42 0.57 4.06
C TYR A 575 -14.20 1.93 3.41
N VAL A 576 -12.95 2.27 3.09
CA VAL A 576 -12.59 3.60 2.56
C VAL A 576 -11.92 3.46 1.22
N CYS A 577 -12.50 4.09 0.21
CA CYS A 577 -11.94 4.17 -1.14
C CYS A 577 -10.73 5.11 -1.14
N THR A 578 -9.58 4.63 -1.63
CA THR A 578 -8.31 5.37 -1.67
C THR A 578 -7.49 4.98 -2.90
N LEU A 579 -6.42 5.73 -3.21
CA LEU A 579 -5.44 5.34 -4.23
C LEU A 579 -4.80 3.96 -4.00
N SER A 580 -4.78 3.47 -2.76
CA SER A 580 -4.26 2.15 -2.42
C SER A 580 -5.25 1.00 -2.70
N GLY A 581 -6.53 1.31 -2.98
CA GLY A 581 -7.65 0.38 -3.02
C GLY A 581 -8.70 0.71 -1.94
N VAL A 582 -9.63 -0.22 -1.69
CA VAL A 582 -10.59 -0.08 -0.59
C VAL A 582 -9.95 -0.59 0.70
N GLN A 583 -9.56 0.31 1.59
CA GLN A 583 -8.93 -0.01 2.87
C GLN A 583 -10.00 -0.29 3.94
N ILE A 584 -9.81 -1.37 4.70
CA ILE A 584 -10.78 -1.85 5.70
C ILE A 584 -10.16 -1.68 7.09
N PHE A 585 -10.91 -1.03 7.99
CA PHE A 585 -10.54 -0.89 9.39
C PHE A 585 -11.67 -1.40 10.27
N ASP A 586 -11.34 -2.09 11.36
CA ASP A 586 -12.35 -2.50 12.33
C ASP A 586 -12.90 -1.29 13.11
N ARG A 587 -13.93 -1.51 13.93
CA ARG A 587 -14.58 -0.48 14.76
C ARG A 587 -13.65 0.23 15.76
N THR A 588 -12.42 -0.26 15.94
CA THR A 588 -11.39 0.35 16.81
C THR A 588 -10.30 1.07 16.02
N GLY A 589 -10.37 1.06 14.69
CA GLY A 589 -9.39 1.67 13.79
C GLY A 589 -8.21 0.76 13.45
N VAL A 590 -8.26 -0.53 13.79
CA VAL A 590 -7.23 -1.50 13.43
C VAL A 590 -7.38 -1.89 11.96
N TYR A 591 -6.27 -1.87 11.22
CA TYR A 591 -6.23 -2.27 9.82
C TYR A 591 -6.55 -3.76 9.65
N VAL A 592 -7.61 -4.04 8.90
CA VAL A 592 -8.06 -5.40 8.57
C VAL A 592 -7.45 -5.86 7.25
N GLY A 593 -7.37 -4.98 6.25
CA GLY A 593 -6.81 -5.29 4.95
C GLY A 593 -7.16 -4.26 3.88
N THR A 594 -6.78 -4.55 2.64
CA THR A 594 -7.10 -3.75 1.47
C THR A 594 -7.58 -4.64 0.34
N ILE A 595 -8.75 -4.31 -0.19
CA ILE A 595 -9.24 -4.85 -1.45
C ILE A 595 -8.54 -4.09 -2.56
N TRP A 596 -7.64 -4.77 -3.27
CA TRP A 596 -7.00 -4.20 -4.44
C TRP A 596 -8.01 -4.07 -5.59
N CYS A 597 -8.03 -2.89 -6.21
CA CYS A 597 -8.86 -2.59 -7.37
C CYS A 597 -7.97 -2.35 -8.60
N PRO A 598 -8.37 -2.80 -9.81
CA PRO A 598 -7.64 -2.54 -11.05
C PRO A 598 -7.61 -1.06 -11.45
N GLN A 599 -8.52 -0.26 -10.90
CA GLN A 599 -8.66 1.18 -11.10
C GLN A 599 -8.88 1.85 -9.74
N TYR A 600 -8.60 3.14 -9.65
CA TYR A 600 -8.87 3.93 -8.44
C TYR A 600 -10.36 3.80 -8.05
N PRO A 601 -10.68 3.20 -6.89
CA PRO A 601 -12.03 3.21 -6.37
C PRO A 601 -12.34 4.62 -5.86
N VAL A 602 -13.47 5.18 -6.28
CA VAL A 602 -13.92 6.51 -5.87
C VAL A 602 -14.89 6.38 -4.70
N SER A 603 -15.89 5.51 -4.80
CA SER A 603 -16.88 5.33 -3.72
C SER A 603 -17.41 3.90 -3.72
N CYS A 604 -18.08 3.49 -2.65
CA CYS A 604 -18.56 2.13 -2.50
C CYS A 604 -19.83 2.03 -1.66
N THR A 605 -20.61 0.97 -1.86
CA THR A 605 -21.83 0.70 -1.09
C THR A 605 -22.11 -0.78 -1.04
N PHE A 606 -22.77 -1.23 0.02
CA PHE A 606 -23.15 -2.63 0.16
C PHE A 606 -24.56 -2.91 -0.36
N PHE A 607 -24.76 -4.11 -0.90
CA PHE A 607 -26.04 -4.77 -0.89
C PHE A 607 -25.88 -6.16 -0.29
N ARG A 608 -26.48 -6.40 0.88
CA ARG A 608 -26.26 -7.62 1.65
C ARG A 608 -24.76 -7.86 1.82
N SER A 609 -24.24 -8.99 1.34
CA SER A 609 -22.84 -9.38 1.39
C SER A 609 -22.06 -9.09 0.11
N THR A 610 -22.53 -8.16 -0.72
CA THR A 610 -21.81 -7.72 -1.92
C THR A 610 -21.45 -6.24 -1.76
N LEU A 611 -20.16 -5.93 -1.84
CA LEU A 611 -19.67 -4.56 -1.90
C LEU A 611 -19.59 -4.15 -3.37
N TYR A 612 -20.35 -3.14 -3.76
CA TYR A 612 -20.24 -2.46 -5.04
C TYR A 612 -19.25 -1.30 -4.92
N ILE A 613 -18.39 -1.17 -5.91
CA ILE A 613 -17.30 -0.18 -5.94
C ILE A 613 -17.41 0.55 -7.28
N VAL A 614 -17.60 1.86 -7.22
CA VAL A 614 -17.55 2.73 -8.40
C VAL A 614 -16.19 3.40 -8.44
N GLY A 615 -15.62 3.52 -9.63
CA GLY A 615 -14.31 4.12 -9.78
C GLY A 615 -14.07 4.59 -11.20
N GLU A 616 -13.89 5.89 -11.38
CA GLU A 616 -13.62 6.54 -12.66
C GLU A 616 -14.58 6.06 -13.77
N SER A 617 -14.14 5.13 -14.62
CA SER A 617 -14.89 4.71 -15.81
C SER A 617 -15.66 3.39 -15.64
N SER A 618 -15.64 2.77 -14.46
CA SER A 618 -16.16 1.42 -14.24
C SER A 618 -16.92 1.23 -12.93
N VAL A 619 -17.78 0.21 -12.90
CA VAL A 619 -18.39 -0.35 -11.69
C VAL A 619 -17.90 -1.77 -11.48
N TRP A 620 -17.52 -2.09 -10.26
CA TRP A 620 -17.04 -3.39 -9.82
C TRP A 620 -17.90 -3.89 -8.65
N SER A 621 -17.84 -5.19 -8.39
CA SER A 621 -18.38 -5.77 -7.17
C SER A 621 -17.45 -6.82 -6.61
N ILE A 622 -17.45 -7.01 -5.29
CA ILE A 622 -16.77 -8.12 -4.63
C ILE A 622 -17.68 -8.75 -3.58
N GLN A 623 -17.66 -10.08 -3.53
CA GLN A 623 -18.39 -10.84 -2.52
C GLN A 623 -17.63 -10.77 -1.18
N THR A 624 -18.35 -10.41 -0.12
CA THR A 624 -17.85 -10.42 1.26
C THR A 624 -18.51 -11.54 2.05
N ARG A 625 -17.96 -11.84 3.23
CA ARG A 625 -18.51 -12.77 4.23
C ARG A 625 -19.43 -12.08 5.24
N VAL A 626 -19.37 -10.76 5.29
CA VAL A 626 -20.15 -9.89 6.19
C VAL A 626 -21.30 -9.26 5.43
N LYS A 627 -22.21 -8.56 6.12
CA LYS A 627 -23.26 -7.77 5.47
C LYS A 627 -22.99 -6.29 5.71
N GLY A 628 -23.31 -5.46 4.73
CA GLY A 628 -23.28 -4.01 4.90
C GLY A 628 -24.37 -3.50 5.83
N PHE A 629 -24.04 -2.47 6.60
CA PHE A 629 -24.99 -1.67 7.35
C PHE A 629 -25.34 -0.42 6.55
N ARG A 630 -26.64 -0.13 6.42
CA ARG A 630 -27.14 1.10 5.78
C ARG A 630 -28.48 1.52 6.37
N LEU A 631 -28.71 2.82 6.37
CA LEU A 631 -29.99 3.45 6.70
C LEU A 631 -30.58 4.14 5.46
N PRO A 632 -31.92 4.17 5.33
CA PRO A 632 -32.92 3.51 6.15
C PRO A 632 -32.93 1.99 5.96
N HIS A 633 -33.39 1.25 6.97
CA HIS A 633 -33.59 -0.19 6.87
C HIS A 633 -34.84 -0.55 6.04
N GLY A 634 -34.86 -1.76 5.47
CA GLY A 634 -36.07 -2.37 4.89
C GLY A 634 -36.49 -1.89 3.50
N LEU A 635 -35.63 -1.16 2.78
CA LEU A 635 -35.94 -0.63 1.45
C LEU A 635 -35.54 -1.56 0.28
N ASN A 636 -35.05 -2.78 0.57
CA ASN A 636 -34.46 -3.70 -0.41
C ASN A 636 -34.94 -5.13 -0.30
#